data_AF-A0A9E5F0E7-F1
#
_entry.id   AF-A0A9E5F0E7-F1
#
_cell.length_a   1.000
_cell.length_b   1.000
_cell.length_c   1.000
_cell.angle_alpha   90.00
_cell.angle_beta   90.00
_cell.angle_gamma   90.00
#
_symmetry.space_group_name_H-M   'P 1'
#
loop_
_entity.id
_entity.type
_entity.pdbx_description
1 polymer ?
#
loop_
_entity_poly.entity_id
_entity_poly.type
_entity_poly.pdbx_seq_one_letter_code
_entity_poly.pdbx_strand_id
1 'polypeptide(L)'
;MRKVLVFLFPLFLFSSILCAAEDEVSIAKAQLNRAIILIDEILPSTEHLESARLNFIKRNFLIVKNSLQQNGLAHAATMRSYQQLIVAFRYSSSFLKQLESEFNTLAIKELFDINELIVKARGFDDTPYTQITANVFSEMHQLFLQLQTLASLPADLKNQINALIPKIGNVIAIAKQGDRPKTFAAAVPLSKEITALYVTFGRVQHANPAFDVILDIQGLNEFYAEFAQIEGGATP
;
A
#
# COMPACT_ATOMS: atom_id res chain seq x y z
N MET A 1 -14.22 -15.31 -76.37
CA MET A 1 -14.67 -14.15 -75.58
C MET A 1 -15.21 -14.64 -74.24
N ARG A 2 -14.45 -14.37 -73.17
CA ARG A 2 -14.75 -14.73 -71.77
C ARG A 2 -15.81 -13.79 -71.19
N LYS A 3 -16.79 -14.31 -70.46
CA LYS A 3 -17.53 -13.54 -69.44
C LYS A 3 -17.58 -14.38 -68.17
N VAL A 4 -16.63 -14.10 -67.28
CA VAL A 4 -16.57 -14.63 -65.92
C VAL A 4 -17.50 -13.77 -65.08
N LEU A 5 -18.52 -14.42 -64.51
CA LEU A 5 -19.41 -13.84 -63.52
C LEU A 5 -18.63 -13.79 -62.19
N VAL A 6 -18.03 -12.64 -61.88
CA VAL A 6 -17.40 -12.41 -60.58
C VAL A 6 -18.48 -11.94 -59.62
N PHE A 7 -18.79 -12.81 -58.66
CA PHE A 7 -19.52 -12.52 -57.43
C PHE A 7 -19.01 -11.22 -56.79
N LEU A 8 -19.86 -10.19 -56.76
CA LEU A 8 -19.70 -9.04 -55.87
C LEU A 8 -20.10 -9.49 -54.45
N PHE A 9 -19.13 -10.04 -53.73
CA PHE A 9 -19.22 -10.30 -52.30
C PHE A 9 -19.29 -8.95 -51.56
N PRO A 10 -20.13 -8.81 -50.52
CA PRO A 10 -20.39 -7.52 -49.89
C PRO A 10 -19.15 -7.06 -49.12
N LEU A 11 -18.61 -5.91 -49.53
CA LEU A 11 -17.59 -5.15 -48.82
C LEU A 11 -18.28 -4.36 -47.69
N PHE A 12 -18.84 -5.08 -46.72
CA PHE A 12 -19.58 -4.51 -45.58
C PHE A 12 -19.40 -5.37 -44.32
N LEU A 13 -18.16 -5.76 -43.99
CA LEU A 13 -17.84 -6.40 -42.71
C LEU A 13 -16.45 -5.97 -42.19
N PHE A 14 -16.17 -4.66 -42.14
CA PHE A 14 -14.98 -4.13 -41.47
C PHE A 14 -15.23 -2.85 -40.67
N SER A 15 -16.42 -2.72 -40.05
CA SER A 15 -16.75 -1.54 -39.24
C SER A 15 -17.45 -1.88 -37.92
N SER A 16 -17.06 -2.96 -37.24
CA SER A 16 -17.72 -3.33 -35.97
C SER A 16 -16.88 -4.12 -34.96
N ILE A 17 -15.57 -3.92 -34.84
CA ILE A 17 -14.79 -4.47 -33.72
C ILE A 17 -13.79 -3.44 -33.15
N LEU A 18 -14.25 -2.20 -32.97
CA LEU A 18 -13.43 -1.12 -32.39
C LEU A 18 -14.21 -0.27 -31.37
N CYS A 19 -15.28 -0.83 -30.78
CA CYS A 19 -16.16 -0.13 -29.82
C CYS A 19 -16.47 -0.96 -28.55
N ALA A 20 -15.53 -1.75 -28.04
CA ALA A 20 -15.69 -2.44 -26.75
C ALA A 20 -14.36 -2.70 -26.00
N ALA A 21 -13.36 -1.86 -26.24
CA ALA A 21 -12.23 -1.71 -25.32
C ALA A 21 -12.31 -0.28 -24.79
N GLU A 22 -13.11 -0.06 -23.74
CA GLU A 22 -12.71 0.98 -22.81
C GLU A 22 -11.25 0.68 -22.46
N ASP A 23 -10.36 1.63 -22.76
CA ASP A 23 -8.93 1.49 -22.54
C ASP A 23 -8.69 0.97 -21.11
N GLU A 24 -8.15 -0.24 -20.96
CA GLU A 24 -7.93 -0.87 -19.64
C GLU A 24 -7.12 0.04 -18.71
N VAL A 25 -6.25 0.89 -19.29
CA VAL A 25 -5.50 1.92 -18.57
C VAL A 25 -6.45 3.00 -18.03
N SER A 26 -7.46 3.40 -18.78
CA SER A 26 -8.48 4.36 -18.37
C SER A 26 -9.38 3.80 -17.26
N ILE A 27 -9.83 2.55 -17.36
CA ILE A 27 -10.55 1.86 -16.28
C ILE A 27 -9.69 1.80 -15.01
N ALA A 28 -8.44 1.36 -15.13
CA ALA A 28 -7.50 1.30 -14.03
C ALA A 28 -7.31 2.66 -13.36
N LYS A 29 -7.11 3.73 -14.15
CA LYS A 29 -6.99 5.10 -13.61
C LYS A 29 -8.26 5.53 -12.88
N ALA A 30 -9.44 5.22 -13.41
CA ALA A 30 -10.71 5.56 -12.78
C ALA A 30 -10.87 4.86 -11.42
N GLN A 31 -10.58 3.56 -11.35
CA GLN A 31 -10.59 2.78 -10.11
C GLN A 31 -9.64 3.37 -9.06
N LEU A 32 -8.39 3.63 -9.44
CA LEU A 32 -7.37 4.20 -8.53
C LEU A 32 -7.77 5.60 -8.05
N ASN A 33 -8.30 6.46 -8.94
CA ASN A 33 -8.76 7.79 -8.58
C ASN A 33 -9.96 7.72 -7.63
N ARG A 34 -10.93 6.83 -7.89
CA ARG A 34 -12.10 6.68 -7.02
C ARG A 34 -11.69 6.20 -5.64
N ALA A 35 -10.80 5.22 -5.53
CA ALA A 35 -10.27 4.77 -4.25
C ALA A 35 -9.56 5.88 -3.47
N ILE A 36 -8.78 6.73 -4.15
CA ILE A 36 -8.13 7.89 -3.52
C ILE A 36 -9.17 8.88 -2.97
N ILE A 37 -10.21 9.18 -3.74
CA ILE A 37 -11.31 10.06 -3.32
C ILE A 37 -12.05 9.47 -2.12
N LEU A 38 -12.36 8.17 -2.14
CA LEU A 38 -13.02 7.49 -1.02
C LEU A 38 -12.20 7.58 0.27
N ILE A 39 -10.87 7.43 0.19
CA ILE A 39 -10.01 7.60 1.37
C ILE A 39 -10.04 9.06 1.85
N ASP A 40 -10.05 10.04 0.94
CA ASP A 40 -10.20 11.46 1.28
C ASP A 40 -11.56 11.81 1.90
N GLU A 41 -12.61 11.06 1.58
CA GLU A 41 -13.93 11.17 2.22
C GLU A 41 -13.93 10.56 3.64
N ILE A 42 -13.16 9.49 3.87
CA ILE A 42 -13.08 8.80 5.17
C ILE A 42 -12.20 9.57 6.17
N LEU A 43 -11.08 10.13 5.72
CA LEU A 43 -10.06 10.78 6.56
C LEU A 43 -10.61 11.82 7.58
N PRO A 44 -11.52 12.75 7.22
CA PRO A 44 -12.04 13.74 8.17
C PRO A 44 -12.80 13.15 9.36
N SER A 45 -13.32 11.93 9.22
CA SER A 45 -14.07 11.21 10.25
C SER A 45 -13.20 10.23 11.07
N THR A 46 -11.91 10.17 10.78
CA THR A 46 -10.98 9.18 11.35
C THR A 46 -10.10 9.82 12.42
N GLU A 47 -9.73 9.06 13.46
CA GLU A 47 -8.80 9.59 14.47
C GLU A 47 -7.41 9.80 13.87
N HIS A 48 -6.59 10.66 14.49
CA HIS A 48 -5.27 11.02 13.96
C HIS A 48 -4.33 9.82 13.79
N LEU A 49 -4.35 8.86 14.73
CA LEU A 49 -3.52 7.65 14.66
C LEU A 49 -3.92 6.77 13.48
N GLU A 50 -5.21 6.56 13.31
CA GLU A 50 -5.78 5.76 12.22
C GLU A 50 -5.57 6.42 10.85
N SER A 51 -5.56 7.75 10.81
CA SER A 51 -5.32 8.53 9.59
C SER A 51 -3.97 8.22 8.93
N ALA A 52 -2.93 7.92 9.71
CA ALA A 52 -1.62 7.53 9.16
C ALA A 52 -1.69 6.24 8.35
N ARG A 53 -2.44 5.25 8.84
CA ARG A 53 -2.60 3.97 8.15
C ARG A 53 -3.51 4.09 6.93
N LEU A 54 -4.56 4.91 6.99
CA LEU A 54 -5.32 5.29 5.79
C LEU A 54 -4.43 6.00 4.75
N ASN A 55 -3.57 6.91 5.18
CA ASN A 55 -2.62 7.61 4.31
C ASN A 55 -1.60 6.65 3.68
N PHE A 56 -1.16 5.61 4.40
CA PHE A 56 -0.33 4.54 3.84
C PHE A 56 -1.06 3.80 2.70
N ILE A 57 -2.34 3.44 2.88
CA ILE A 57 -3.14 2.80 1.82
C ILE A 57 -3.29 3.75 0.62
N LYS A 58 -3.64 5.03 0.87
CA LYS A 58 -3.76 6.07 -0.16
C LYS A 58 -2.47 6.23 -0.97
N ARG A 59 -1.31 6.22 -0.30
CA ARG A 59 0.01 6.32 -0.92
C ARG A 59 0.27 5.16 -1.88
N ASN A 60 -0.13 3.93 -1.53
CA ASN A 60 -0.02 2.79 -2.43
C ASN A 60 -0.89 2.96 -3.70
N PHE A 61 -2.12 3.49 -3.58
CA PHE A 61 -2.94 3.84 -4.75
C PHE A 61 -2.25 4.89 -5.64
N LEU A 62 -1.66 5.92 -5.03
CA LEU A 62 -0.92 6.97 -5.74
C LEU A 62 0.33 6.42 -6.46
N ILE A 63 1.09 5.53 -5.82
CA ILE A 63 2.26 4.89 -6.43
C ILE A 63 1.86 4.10 -7.68
N VAL A 64 0.79 3.31 -7.60
CA VAL A 64 0.27 2.57 -8.75
C VAL A 64 -0.18 3.52 -9.86
N LYS A 65 -0.93 4.57 -9.52
CA LYS A 65 -1.40 5.59 -10.47
C LYS A 65 -0.23 6.25 -11.20
N ASN A 66 0.81 6.65 -10.46
CA ASN A 66 1.99 7.29 -11.03
C ASN A 66 2.78 6.32 -11.92
N SER A 67 2.98 5.08 -11.48
CA SER A 67 3.65 4.06 -12.32
C SER A 67 2.86 3.75 -13.58
N LEU A 68 1.52 3.69 -13.50
CA LEU A 68 0.65 3.47 -14.65
C LEU A 68 0.76 4.62 -15.67
N GLN A 69 0.85 5.87 -15.19
CA GLN A 69 1.04 7.04 -16.04
C GLN A 69 2.42 7.08 -16.71
N GLN A 70 3.46 6.69 -16.00
CA GLN A 70 4.84 6.76 -16.48
C GLN A 70 5.21 5.58 -17.39
N ASN A 71 4.78 4.36 -17.01
CA ASN A 71 5.31 3.12 -17.58
C ASN A 71 4.25 2.30 -18.33
N GLY A 72 2.96 2.61 -18.18
CA GLY A 72 1.87 1.81 -18.71
C GLY A 72 1.52 0.59 -17.85
N LEU A 73 0.45 -0.11 -18.22
CA LEU A 73 -0.18 -1.14 -17.39
C LEU A 73 0.66 -2.41 -17.25
N ALA A 74 1.15 -2.94 -18.38
CA ALA A 74 1.87 -4.22 -18.42
C ALA A 74 3.34 -4.11 -17.96
N HIS A 75 3.82 -2.92 -17.59
CA HIS A 75 5.21 -2.74 -17.19
C HIS A 75 5.49 -3.37 -15.82
N ALA A 76 6.64 -4.02 -15.69
CA ALA A 76 7.01 -4.76 -14.47
C ALA A 76 7.03 -3.91 -13.20
N ALA A 77 7.33 -2.61 -13.31
CA ALA A 77 7.24 -1.68 -12.18
C ALA A 77 5.79 -1.41 -11.74
N THR A 78 4.89 -1.26 -12.71
CA THR A 78 3.45 -1.07 -12.45
C THR A 78 2.84 -2.31 -11.83
N MET A 79 3.17 -3.50 -12.34
CA MET A 79 2.72 -4.77 -11.78
C MET A 79 3.23 -4.99 -10.35
N ARG A 80 4.49 -4.67 -10.07
CA ARG A 80 5.04 -4.69 -8.70
C ARG A 80 4.31 -3.74 -7.76
N SER A 81 3.95 -2.55 -8.25
CA SER A 81 3.18 -1.58 -7.47
C SER A 81 1.76 -2.09 -7.16
N TYR A 82 1.09 -2.72 -8.14
CA TYR A 82 -0.21 -3.35 -7.91
C TYR A 82 -0.14 -4.47 -6.87
N GLN A 83 0.88 -5.33 -6.95
CA GLN A 83 1.07 -6.39 -5.97
C GLN A 83 1.24 -5.82 -4.55
N GLN A 84 1.99 -4.73 -4.40
CA GLN A 84 2.14 -4.02 -3.12
C GLN A 84 0.82 -3.42 -2.64
N LEU A 85 0.05 -2.78 -3.52
CA LEU A 85 -1.27 -2.23 -3.18
C LEU A 85 -2.24 -3.31 -2.70
N ILE A 86 -2.35 -4.42 -3.43
CA ILE A 86 -3.26 -5.54 -3.10
C ILE A 86 -2.94 -6.11 -1.72
N VAL A 87 -1.64 -6.29 -1.44
CA VAL A 87 -1.17 -6.73 -0.14
C VAL A 87 -1.49 -5.69 0.93
N ALA A 88 -1.12 -4.43 0.71
CA ALA A 88 -1.36 -3.35 1.68
C ALA A 88 -2.83 -3.29 2.08
N PHE A 89 -3.73 -3.49 1.11
CA PHE A 89 -5.16 -3.56 1.33
C PHE A 89 -5.60 -4.83 2.07
N ARG A 90 -5.12 -6.00 1.62
CA ARG A 90 -5.44 -7.31 2.23
C ARG A 90 -5.13 -7.32 3.72
N TYR A 91 -3.95 -6.82 4.10
CA TYR A 91 -3.51 -6.74 5.50
C TYR A 91 -3.95 -5.44 6.20
N SER A 92 -4.86 -4.69 5.60
CA SER A 92 -5.57 -3.59 6.26
C SER A 92 -7.07 -3.81 6.36
N SER A 93 -7.58 -4.99 5.98
CA SER A 93 -9.03 -5.25 5.99
C SER A 93 -9.65 -5.14 7.37
N SER A 94 -9.01 -5.71 8.41
CA SER A 94 -9.51 -5.64 9.79
C SER A 94 -9.57 -4.21 10.30
N PHE A 95 -8.51 -3.44 10.04
CA PHE A 95 -8.46 -2.01 10.34
C PHE A 95 -9.54 -1.21 9.62
N LEU A 96 -9.70 -1.40 8.31
CA LEU A 96 -10.73 -0.71 7.53
C LEU A 96 -12.15 -1.01 8.06
N LYS A 97 -12.41 -2.24 8.53
CA LYS A 97 -13.68 -2.59 9.18
C LYS A 97 -13.87 -1.90 10.52
N GLN A 98 -12.80 -1.67 11.28
CA GLN A 98 -12.90 -0.95 12.56
C GLN A 98 -13.25 0.53 12.38
N LEU A 99 -12.91 1.10 11.22
CA LEU A 99 -13.27 2.49 10.88
C LEU A 99 -14.74 2.66 10.46
N GLU A 100 -15.48 1.56 10.28
CA GLU A 100 -16.88 1.63 9.85
C GLU A 100 -17.74 2.37 10.87
N SER A 101 -18.37 3.43 10.39
CA SER A 101 -19.35 4.25 11.10
C SER A 101 -20.56 4.50 10.20
N GLU A 102 -21.61 5.07 10.78
CA GLU A 102 -22.81 5.46 10.04
C GLU A 102 -22.52 6.45 8.88
N PHE A 103 -21.41 7.19 8.95
CA PHE A 103 -21.04 8.21 7.97
C PHE A 103 -20.18 7.70 6.82
N ASN A 104 -19.41 6.62 7.02
CA ASN A 104 -18.38 6.20 6.08
C ASN A 104 -18.50 4.73 5.60
N THR A 105 -19.47 3.96 6.12
CA THR A 105 -19.68 2.55 5.76
C THR A 105 -19.81 2.34 4.25
N LEU A 106 -20.54 3.22 3.55
CA LEU A 106 -20.69 3.11 2.09
C LEU A 106 -19.37 3.35 1.35
N ALA A 107 -18.56 4.31 1.81
CA ALA A 107 -17.27 4.61 1.21
C ALA A 107 -16.27 3.47 1.43
N ILE A 108 -16.24 2.90 2.64
CA ILE A 108 -15.41 1.74 2.97
C ILE A 108 -15.83 0.52 2.14
N LYS A 109 -17.12 0.28 2.00
CA LYS A 109 -17.64 -0.82 1.16
C LYS A 109 -17.22 -0.64 -0.31
N GLU A 110 -17.41 0.54 -0.88
CA GLU A 110 -17.00 0.80 -2.27
C GLU A 110 -15.48 0.65 -2.45
N LEU A 111 -14.71 1.03 -1.43
CA LEU A 111 -13.26 0.85 -1.42
C LEU A 111 -12.86 -0.64 -1.44
N PHE A 112 -13.58 -1.50 -0.68
CA PHE A 112 -13.44 -2.96 -0.77
C PHE A 112 -13.78 -3.49 -2.17
N ASP A 113 -14.89 -3.04 -2.75
CA ASP A 113 -15.33 -3.47 -4.09
C ASP A 113 -14.30 -3.10 -5.17
N ILE A 114 -13.74 -1.89 -5.12
CA ILE A 114 -12.66 -1.46 -6.03
C ILE A 114 -11.43 -2.34 -5.88
N ASN A 115 -11.02 -2.65 -4.65
CA ASN A 115 -9.87 -3.53 -4.43
C ASN A 115 -10.13 -4.94 -4.98
N GLU A 116 -11.34 -5.49 -4.80
CA GLU A 116 -11.71 -6.79 -5.36
C GLU A 116 -11.62 -6.80 -6.89
N LEU A 117 -12.10 -5.73 -7.54
CA LEU A 117 -11.98 -5.57 -9.00
C LEU A 117 -10.51 -5.51 -9.44
N ILE A 118 -9.66 -4.80 -8.69
CA ILE A 118 -8.22 -4.75 -8.96
C ILE A 118 -7.57 -6.13 -8.81
N VAL A 119 -7.88 -6.86 -7.73
CA VAL A 119 -7.36 -8.22 -7.50
C VAL A 119 -7.76 -9.15 -8.64
N LYS A 120 -9.04 -9.18 -9.00
CA LYS A 120 -9.57 -10.00 -10.12
C LYS A 120 -8.90 -9.66 -11.45
N ALA A 121 -8.67 -8.37 -11.73
CA ALA A 121 -8.07 -7.93 -12.98
C ALA A 121 -6.56 -8.14 -13.08
N ARG A 122 -5.88 -8.43 -11.95
CA ARG A 122 -4.40 -8.56 -11.91
C ARG A 122 -3.91 -9.96 -11.55
N GLY A 123 -4.75 -10.79 -10.92
CA GLY A 123 -4.46 -12.21 -10.66
C GLY A 123 -3.30 -12.46 -9.69
N PHE A 124 -3.15 -11.60 -8.67
CA PHE A 124 -2.10 -11.78 -7.66
C PHE A 124 -2.62 -12.56 -6.45
N ASP A 125 -2.25 -13.85 -6.38
CA ASP A 125 -2.57 -14.72 -5.24
C ASP A 125 -1.43 -14.78 -4.22
N ASP A 126 -0.18 -14.78 -4.68
CA ASP A 126 1.01 -14.89 -3.84
C ASP A 126 1.41 -13.56 -3.18
N THR A 127 1.63 -13.63 -1.86
CA THR A 127 2.14 -12.53 -1.05
C THR A 127 3.68 -12.56 -1.04
N PRO A 128 4.38 -11.53 -1.56
CA PRO A 128 5.84 -11.48 -1.54
C PRO A 128 6.34 -11.04 -0.15
N TYR A 129 6.23 -11.92 0.85
CA TYR A 129 6.40 -11.58 2.28
C TYR A 129 7.68 -10.82 2.63
N THR A 130 8.80 -11.29 2.09
CA THR A 130 10.11 -10.69 2.32
C THR A 130 10.25 -9.32 1.66
N GLN A 131 9.64 -9.13 0.48
CA GLN A 131 9.59 -7.83 -0.18
C GLN A 131 8.75 -6.83 0.62
N ILE A 132 7.63 -7.27 1.18
CA ILE A 132 6.76 -6.41 2.01
C ILE A 132 7.51 -5.96 3.25
N THR A 133 8.16 -6.90 3.94
CA THR A 133 9.01 -6.57 5.10
C THR A 133 10.11 -5.59 4.70
N ALA A 134 10.82 -5.86 3.60
CA ALA A 134 11.87 -4.96 3.13
C ALA A 134 11.34 -3.55 2.84
N ASN A 135 10.19 -3.42 2.18
CA ASN A 135 9.59 -2.14 1.83
C ASN A 135 9.14 -1.36 3.07
N VAL A 136 8.37 -1.99 3.96
CA VAL A 136 7.85 -1.34 5.18
C VAL A 136 9.00 -0.86 6.07
N PHE A 137 9.99 -1.72 6.32
CA PHE A 137 11.16 -1.31 7.12
C PHE A 137 12.03 -0.29 6.40
N SER A 138 12.10 -0.30 5.06
CA SER A 138 12.81 0.76 4.31
C SER A 138 12.11 2.11 4.45
N GLU A 139 10.79 2.15 4.41
CA GLU A 139 10.01 3.38 4.60
C GLU A 139 10.15 3.89 6.04
N MET A 140 9.99 3.02 7.04
CA MET A 140 10.28 3.37 8.43
C MET A 140 11.71 3.89 8.61
N HIS A 141 12.71 3.25 7.98
CA HIS A 141 14.09 3.72 8.05
C HIS A 141 14.25 5.16 7.58
N GLN A 142 13.61 5.55 6.46
CA GLN A 142 13.65 6.92 5.97
C GLN A 142 12.96 7.89 6.93
N LEU A 143 11.81 7.50 7.48
CA LEU A 143 11.08 8.33 8.46
C LEU A 143 11.89 8.52 9.76
N PHE A 144 12.56 7.48 10.24
CA PHE A 144 13.45 7.57 11.40
C PHE A 144 14.66 8.48 11.12
N LEU A 145 15.27 8.39 9.93
CA LEU A 145 16.34 9.31 9.51
C LEU A 145 15.82 10.75 9.42
N GLN A 146 14.62 10.97 8.89
CA GLN A 146 13.98 12.29 8.87
C GLN A 146 13.78 12.84 10.28
N LEU A 147 13.28 12.04 11.23
CA LEU A 147 13.11 12.46 12.63
C LEU A 147 14.43 12.93 13.26
N GLN A 148 15.57 12.29 12.95
CA GLN A 148 16.87 12.70 13.50
C GLN A 148 17.28 14.12 13.08
N THR A 149 16.83 14.57 11.91
CA THR A 149 17.14 15.91 11.38
C THR A 149 16.32 17.01 12.04
N LEU A 150 15.25 16.66 12.78
CA LEU A 150 14.39 17.63 13.44
C LEU A 150 15.01 18.08 14.76
N ALA A 151 15.35 19.37 14.83
CA ALA A 151 15.97 19.98 16.01
C ALA A 151 15.05 19.98 17.25
N SER A 152 13.74 19.87 17.06
CA SER A 152 12.71 19.88 18.10
C SER A 152 12.50 18.54 18.81
N LEU A 153 13.26 17.49 18.46
CA LEU A 153 13.07 16.16 19.01
C LEU A 153 13.75 16.02 20.39
N PRO A 154 13.04 15.48 21.42
CA PRO A 154 13.65 15.19 22.72
C PRO A 154 14.91 14.32 22.61
N ALA A 155 15.94 14.62 23.41
CA ALA A 155 17.25 13.97 23.32
C ALA A 155 17.19 12.46 23.64
N ASP A 156 16.35 12.06 24.60
CA ASP A 156 16.08 10.67 24.96
C ASP A 156 15.43 9.91 23.80
N LEU A 157 14.44 10.52 23.13
CA LEU A 157 13.81 9.95 21.94
C LEU A 157 14.81 9.83 20.78
N LYS A 158 15.65 10.85 20.57
CA LYS A 158 16.70 10.82 19.54
C LYS A 158 17.68 9.66 19.77
N ASN A 159 18.08 9.42 21.01
CA ASN A 159 18.95 8.30 21.36
C ASN A 159 18.30 6.93 21.11
N GLN A 160 17.01 6.79 21.44
CA GLN A 160 16.25 5.57 21.15
C GLN A 160 16.14 5.31 19.65
N ILE A 161 15.85 6.33 18.85
CA ILE A 161 15.82 6.25 17.38
C ILE A 161 17.19 5.85 16.81
N ASN A 162 18.28 6.47 17.30
CA ASN A 162 19.64 6.15 16.86
C ASN A 162 19.99 4.66 17.07
N ALA A 163 19.49 4.07 18.16
CA ALA A 163 19.72 2.66 18.46
C ALA A 163 18.92 1.71 17.55
N LEU A 164 17.76 2.13 17.03
CA LEU A 164 16.92 1.33 16.15
C LEU A 164 17.37 1.33 14.69
N ILE A 165 17.94 2.44 14.20
CA ILE A 165 18.34 2.60 12.80
C ILE A 165 19.22 1.46 12.28
N PRO A 166 20.30 1.04 12.96
CA PRO A 166 21.11 -0.10 12.51
C PRO A 166 20.33 -1.41 12.49
N LYS A 167 19.42 -1.62 13.45
CA LYS A 167 18.56 -2.82 13.52
C LYS A 167 17.60 -2.88 12.34
N ILE A 168 16.99 -1.74 11.99
CA ILE A 168 16.13 -1.60 10.82
C ILE A 168 16.93 -1.92 9.55
N GLY A 169 18.14 -1.37 9.42
CA GLY A 169 19.05 -1.68 8.32
C GLY A 169 19.33 -3.18 8.17
N ASN A 170 19.55 -3.88 9.29
CA ASN A 170 19.76 -5.33 9.30
C ASN A 170 18.51 -6.11 8.85
N VAL A 171 17.32 -5.73 9.32
CA VAL A 171 16.06 -6.35 8.87
C VAL A 171 15.86 -6.18 7.38
N ILE A 172 16.11 -4.99 6.83
CA ILE A 172 16.03 -4.74 5.38
C ILE A 172 17.02 -5.63 4.62
N ALA A 173 18.26 -5.76 5.11
CA ALA A 173 19.28 -6.58 4.48
C ALA A 173 18.89 -8.06 4.44
N ILE A 174 18.38 -8.60 5.56
CA ILE A 174 17.88 -9.99 5.63
C ILE A 174 16.67 -10.19 4.71
N ALA A 175 15.72 -9.26 4.73
CA ALA A 175 14.52 -9.33 3.90
C ALA A 175 14.86 -9.38 2.40
N LYS A 176 15.87 -8.63 1.96
CA LYS A 176 16.35 -8.66 0.57
C LYS A 176 17.00 -9.98 0.15
N GLN A 177 17.39 -10.84 1.09
CA GLN A 177 17.91 -12.19 0.80
C GLN A 177 16.81 -13.18 0.44
N GLY A 178 15.54 -12.85 0.69
CA GLY A 178 14.40 -13.71 0.36
C GLY A 178 14.14 -14.86 1.34
N ASP A 179 14.90 -14.95 2.45
CA ASP A 179 14.69 -15.97 3.49
C ASP A 179 13.55 -15.54 4.42
N ARG A 180 12.36 -16.08 4.18
CA ARG A 180 11.14 -15.75 4.93
C ARG A 180 11.30 -16.01 6.46
N PRO A 181 11.66 -17.22 6.93
CA PRO A 181 11.82 -17.47 8.37
C PRO A 181 12.79 -16.51 9.05
N LYS A 182 13.96 -16.25 8.45
CA LYS A 182 14.93 -15.32 9.04
C LYS A 182 14.43 -13.88 9.04
N THR A 183 13.70 -13.50 7.99
CA THR A 183 13.12 -12.16 7.87
C THR A 183 12.16 -11.88 9.02
N PHE A 184 11.21 -12.78 9.29
CA PHE A 184 10.27 -12.63 10.40
C PHE A 184 10.93 -12.75 11.76
N ALA A 185 11.87 -13.68 11.94
CA ALA A 185 12.64 -13.80 13.18
C ALA A 185 13.39 -12.52 13.56
N ALA A 186 13.86 -11.75 12.56
CA ALA A 186 14.51 -10.46 12.79
C ALA A 186 13.51 -9.30 12.94
N ALA A 187 12.44 -9.29 12.13
CA ALA A 187 11.52 -8.16 12.02
C ALA A 187 10.46 -8.11 13.13
N VAL A 188 9.94 -9.26 13.59
CA VAL A 188 8.91 -9.31 14.65
C VAL A 188 9.42 -8.73 15.98
N PRO A 189 10.61 -9.08 16.49
CA PRO A 189 11.14 -8.44 17.70
C PRO A 189 11.34 -6.93 17.51
N LEU A 190 11.85 -6.51 16.35
CA LEU A 190 12.09 -5.10 16.08
C LEU A 190 10.78 -4.29 16.01
N SER A 191 9.72 -4.85 15.44
CA SER A 191 8.39 -4.22 15.46
C SER A 191 7.88 -3.97 16.88
N LYS A 192 8.11 -4.92 17.80
CA LYS A 192 7.77 -4.74 19.23
C LYS A 192 8.63 -3.67 19.90
N GLU A 193 9.91 -3.57 19.56
CA GLU A 193 10.77 -2.48 20.03
C GLU A 193 10.27 -1.11 19.54
N ILE A 194 9.81 -1.02 18.29
CA ILE A 194 9.20 0.20 17.74
C ILE A 194 7.89 0.53 18.48
N THR A 195 7.04 -0.46 18.77
CA THR A 195 5.82 -0.28 19.57
C THR A 195 6.13 0.29 20.96
N ALA A 196 7.24 -0.13 21.59
CA ALA A 196 7.63 0.41 22.89
C ALA A 196 7.95 1.93 22.83
N LEU A 197 8.28 2.48 21.66
CA LEU A 197 8.47 3.93 21.50
C LEU A 197 7.17 4.73 21.54
N TYR A 198 6.00 4.09 21.41
CA TYR A 198 4.72 4.80 21.25
C TYR A 198 4.40 5.69 22.45
N VAL A 199 4.78 5.27 23.65
CA VAL A 199 4.64 6.08 24.88
C VAL A 199 5.46 7.36 24.79
N THR A 200 6.67 7.28 24.23
CA THR A 200 7.56 8.43 24.06
C THR A 200 7.10 9.31 22.90
N PHE A 201 6.62 8.70 21.82
CA PHE A 201 5.99 9.38 20.69
C PHE A 201 4.79 10.23 21.11
N GLY A 202 3.94 9.72 22.01
CA GLY A 202 2.79 10.46 22.55
C GLY A 202 3.14 11.72 23.35
N ARG A 203 4.42 11.96 23.67
CA ARG A 203 4.87 13.20 24.32
C ARG A 203 5.13 14.32 23.31
N VAL A 204 5.22 14.01 22.02
CA VAL A 204 5.42 14.99 20.96
C VAL A 204 4.09 15.68 20.68
N GLN A 205 4.06 17.01 20.84
CA GLN A 205 2.87 17.82 20.62
C GLN A 205 2.46 17.83 19.14
N HIS A 206 1.16 17.94 18.87
CA HIS A 206 0.61 17.94 17.50
C HIS A 206 1.17 19.05 16.62
N ALA A 207 1.51 20.21 17.20
CA ALA A 207 2.10 21.34 16.47
C ALA A 207 3.59 21.11 16.10
N ASN A 208 4.21 20.04 16.57
CA ASN A 208 5.61 19.74 16.28
C ASN A 208 5.71 19.11 14.87
N PRO A 209 6.63 19.57 14.01
CA PRO A 209 6.87 18.95 12.69
C PRO A 209 7.20 17.45 12.72
N ALA A 210 7.63 16.93 13.88
CA ALA A 210 7.88 15.50 14.08
C ALA A 210 6.60 14.66 14.22
N PHE A 211 5.46 15.27 14.53
CA PHE A 211 4.23 14.58 14.87
C PHE A 211 3.71 13.72 13.72
N ASP A 212 3.56 14.28 12.52
CA ASP A 212 3.06 13.54 11.35
C ASP A 212 4.00 12.38 10.97
N VAL A 213 5.31 12.59 11.08
CA VAL A 213 6.32 11.56 10.81
C VAL A 213 6.23 10.40 11.82
N ILE A 214 5.96 10.73 13.09
CA ILE A 214 5.73 9.74 14.14
C ILE A 214 4.47 8.92 13.84
N LEU A 215 3.37 9.58 13.44
CA LEU A 215 2.13 8.88 13.10
C LEU A 215 2.34 7.93 11.91
N ASP A 216 3.05 8.36 10.87
CA ASP A 216 3.40 7.51 9.72
C ASP A 216 4.22 6.27 10.15
N ILE A 217 5.17 6.43 11.08
CA ILE A 217 5.93 5.30 11.65
C ILE A 217 5.00 4.34 12.40
N GLN A 218 4.08 4.87 13.21
CA GLN A 218 3.13 4.05 13.97
C GLN A 218 2.20 3.26 13.03
N GLY A 219 1.63 3.92 12.01
CA GLY A 219 0.76 3.27 11.03
C GLY A 219 1.46 2.17 10.24
N LEU A 220 2.72 2.39 9.83
CA LEU A 220 3.54 1.36 9.15
C LEU A 220 3.86 0.17 10.07
N ASN A 221 4.18 0.44 11.33
CA ASN A 221 4.50 -0.61 12.29
C ASN A 221 3.26 -1.43 12.68
N GLU A 222 2.09 -0.81 12.81
CA GLU A 222 0.81 -1.50 13.03
C GLU A 222 0.40 -2.34 11.83
N PHE A 223 0.53 -1.80 10.61
CA PHE A 223 0.37 -2.58 9.39
C PHE A 223 1.28 -3.81 9.40
N TYR A 224 2.56 -3.64 9.74
CA TYR A 224 3.49 -4.77 9.82
C TYR A 224 3.10 -5.77 10.90
N ALA A 225 2.66 -5.31 12.07
CA ALA A 225 2.24 -6.17 13.17
C ALA A 225 1.06 -7.07 12.77
N GLU A 226 0.05 -6.53 12.07
CA GLU A 226 -1.06 -7.34 11.53
C GLU A 226 -0.59 -8.31 10.44
N PHE A 227 0.26 -7.83 9.54
CA PHE A 227 0.87 -8.66 8.50
C PHE A 227 1.66 -9.85 9.09
N ALA A 228 2.38 -9.64 10.19
CA ALA A 228 3.21 -10.67 10.83
C ALA A 228 2.43 -11.70 11.66
N GLN A 229 1.22 -11.38 12.11
CA GLN A 229 0.38 -12.32 12.89
C GLN A 229 -0.02 -13.57 12.08
N ILE A 230 -0.02 -13.48 10.76
CA ILE A 230 -0.42 -14.59 9.86
C ILE A 230 0.66 -15.68 9.74
N GLU A 231 1.89 -15.44 10.21
CA GLU A 231 2.90 -16.50 10.37
C GLU A 231 2.91 -17.12 11.78
N GLY A 232 2.48 -16.37 12.81
CA GLY A 232 2.43 -16.85 14.20
C GLY A 232 1.12 -17.57 14.57
N GLY A 233 0.06 -17.36 13.79
CA GLY A 233 -1.24 -18.01 13.96
C GLY A 233 -1.41 -19.14 12.97
N ALA A 234 -1.82 -20.31 13.46
CA ALA A 234 -2.35 -21.38 12.63
C ALA A 234 -3.35 -20.80 11.62
N THR A 235 -3.11 -21.12 10.34
CA THR A 235 -4.15 -21.10 9.30
C THR A 235 -5.47 -21.64 9.87
N PRO A 236 -6.62 -20.97 9.68
CA PRO A 236 -7.86 -21.72 9.55
C PRO A 236 -7.78 -22.67 8.35
#